data_AF-A0A6B3LPX3-F1
#
_entry.id   AF-A0A6B3LPX3-F1
#
_cell.length_a   1.000
_cell.length_b   1.000
_cell.length_c   1.000
_cell.angle_alpha   90.00
_cell.angle_beta   90.00
_cell.angle_gamma   90.00
#
_symmetry.space_group_name_H-M   'P 1'
#
loop_
_entity.id
_entity.type
_entity.pdbx_description
1 polymer ?
#
loop_
_entity_poly.entity_id
_entity_poly.type
_entity_poly.pdbx_seq_one_letter_code
_entity_poly.pdbx_strand_id
1 'polypeptide(L)'
;MKKTLTILVLSLSTLSCLAQHKFEVIATDVDLFWNAFDKFRTAKSTEDSIRIIHDEYISKGTAGVGQFMKGRIQNARYLQQTISKHKSYYSYLQHHTPKLQAVVPRMNRHYKRLLKLYPDAYIPKVYFVIGALNSAGTIHQDPVIGVDMFGFYPETPKNELSPWLLSVLRPIEQIDIVVFHEIVHILQKGYPEQEETLLKKSITEGAADFIGELVTRSNINKHIHAYANPREREL
;
A
#
# COMPACT_ATOMS: atom_id res chain seq x y z
N MET A 1 48.34 -7.41 57.41
CA MET A 1 47.15 -8.29 57.34
C MET A 1 46.19 -7.73 56.30
N LYS A 2 45.87 -8.57 55.30
CA LYS A 2 44.85 -8.53 54.22
C LYS A 2 44.31 -7.16 53.76
N LYS A 3 44.76 -6.74 52.56
CA LYS A 3 44.10 -5.73 51.71
C LYS A 3 42.90 -6.38 51.02
N THR A 4 41.69 -5.93 51.28
CA THR A 4 40.48 -6.38 50.59
C THR A 4 40.33 -5.60 49.29
N LEU A 5 40.52 -6.29 48.16
CA LEU A 5 40.29 -5.76 46.82
C LEU A 5 38.80 -5.96 46.49
N THR A 6 38.00 -4.90 46.60
CA THR A 6 36.60 -4.92 46.19
C THR A 6 36.53 -4.76 44.67
N ILE A 7 36.28 -5.86 43.95
CA ILE A 7 36.03 -5.85 42.50
C ILE A 7 34.59 -5.39 42.29
N LEU A 8 34.43 -4.16 41.81
CA LEU A 8 33.15 -3.64 41.33
C LEU A 8 32.88 -4.27 39.95
N VAL A 9 32.06 -5.32 39.91
CA VAL A 9 31.56 -5.89 38.66
C VAL A 9 30.52 -4.91 38.11
N LEU A 10 30.94 -4.07 37.17
CA LEU A 10 30.04 -3.24 36.38
C LEU A 10 29.26 -4.18 35.47
N SER A 11 28.02 -4.51 35.85
CA SER A 11 27.09 -5.23 34.98
C SER A 11 26.77 -4.31 33.80
N LEU A 12 27.49 -4.49 32.70
CA LEU A 12 27.18 -3.88 31.42
C LEU A 12 25.85 -4.49 30.97
N SER A 13 24.73 -3.88 31.38
CA SER A 13 23.43 -4.14 30.80
C SER A 13 23.59 -3.90 29.30
N THR A 14 23.49 -4.96 28.51
CA THR A 14 23.38 -4.87 27.07
C THR A 14 22.13 -4.05 26.79
N LEU A 15 22.29 -2.73 26.61
CA LEU A 15 21.38 -1.99 25.76
C LEU A 15 21.53 -2.65 24.40
N SER A 16 20.65 -3.61 24.12
CA SER A 16 20.29 -3.91 22.76
C SER A 16 19.93 -2.57 22.15
N CYS A 17 20.85 -1.99 21.41
CA CYS A 17 20.55 -0.93 20.47
C CYS A 17 19.58 -1.57 19.50
N LEU A 18 18.29 -1.56 19.84
CA LEU A 18 17.23 -1.74 18.87
C LEU A 18 17.48 -0.59 17.90
N ALA A 19 18.21 -0.88 16.82
CA ALA A 19 18.30 0.00 15.68
C ALA A 19 16.87 0.42 15.41
N GLN A 20 16.59 1.73 15.50
CA GLN A 20 15.24 2.23 15.41
C GLN A 20 14.74 1.93 13.99
N HIS A 21 14.09 0.77 13.81
CA HIS A 21 13.61 0.33 12.52
C HIS A 21 12.61 1.37 12.05
N LYS A 22 12.99 2.08 10.99
CA LYS A 22 12.23 3.21 10.47
C LYS A 22 11.22 2.68 9.46
N PHE A 23 10.00 3.15 9.59
CA PHE A 23 8.99 2.97 8.57
C PHE A 23 9.39 3.76 7.31
N GLU A 24 9.85 3.07 6.27
CA GLU A 24 10.29 3.70 5.03
C GLU A 24 9.15 3.72 4.00
N VAL A 25 8.80 4.92 3.54
CA VAL A 25 7.81 5.14 2.48
C VAL A 25 8.55 5.47 1.20
N ILE A 26 8.40 4.62 0.19
CA ILE A 26 9.00 4.79 -1.14
C ILE A 26 7.91 5.21 -2.11
N ALA A 27 7.86 6.50 -2.45
CA ALA A 27 6.85 7.07 -3.35
C ALA A 27 7.45 7.65 -4.65
N THR A 28 8.73 7.40 -4.92
CA THR A 28 9.41 7.92 -6.13
C THR A 28 8.78 7.43 -7.43
N ASP A 29 8.13 6.25 -7.42
CA ASP A 29 7.42 5.71 -8.57
C ASP A 29 6.18 6.54 -8.94
N VAL A 30 5.59 7.24 -7.97
CA VAL A 30 4.49 8.18 -8.22
C VAL A 30 4.98 9.36 -9.06
N ASP A 31 6.15 9.91 -8.75
CA ASP A 31 6.76 11.01 -9.51
C ASP A 31 7.18 10.56 -10.91
N LEU A 32 7.76 9.35 -11.03
CA LEU A 32 8.09 8.73 -12.31
C LEU A 32 6.85 8.57 -13.19
N PHE A 33 5.73 8.13 -12.62
CA PHE A 33 4.48 8.00 -13.35
C PHE A 33 3.98 9.34 -13.86
N TRP A 34 3.92 10.38 -13.03
CA TRP A 34 3.39 11.67 -13.47
C TRP A 34 4.25 12.32 -14.54
N ASN A 35 5.58 12.17 -14.46
CA ASN A 35 6.51 12.56 -15.53
C ASN A 35 6.22 11.81 -16.84
N ALA A 36 5.93 10.50 -16.78
CA ALA A 36 5.54 9.71 -17.94
C ALA A 36 4.15 10.12 -18.46
N PHE A 37 3.21 10.43 -17.57
CA PHE A 37 1.84 10.85 -17.90
C PHE A 37 1.82 12.20 -18.64
N ASP A 38 2.63 13.17 -18.22
CA ASP A 38 2.74 14.47 -18.89
C ASP A 38 3.28 14.31 -20.32
N LYS A 39 4.29 13.45 -20.52
CA LYS A 39 4.80 13.09 -21.86
C LYS A 39 3.74 12.35 -22.67
N PHE A 40 3.05 11.38 -22.07
CA PHE A 40 2.00 10.56 -22.67
C PHE A 40 0.89 11.43 -23.28
N ARG A 41 0.50 12.54 -22.64
CA ARG A 41 -0.51 13.48 -23.15
C ARG A 41 -0.14 14.13 -24.48
N THR A 42 1.15 14.17 -24.80
CA THR A 42 1.70 14.77 -26.03
C THR A 42 2.23 13.72 -27.02
N ALA A 43 1.97 12.43 -26.77
CA ALA A 43 2.43 11.34 -27.62
C ALA A 43 1.85 11.44 -29.03
N LYS A 44 2.67 11.12 -30.03
CA LYS A 44 2.34 11.27 -31.46
C LYS A 44 1.53 10.10 -32.01
N SER A 45 1.55 8.95 -31.33
CA SER A 45 0.83 7.73 -31.70
C SER A 45 0.61 6.83 -30.49
N THR A 46 -0.20 5.79 -30.65
CA THR A 46 -0.38 4.75 -29.62
C THR A 46 0.96 4.11 -29.27
N GLU A 47 1.75 3.68 -30.25
CA GLU A 47 3.06 3.07 -30.06
C GLU A 47 4.06 4.00 -29.36
N ASP A 48 4.03 5.30 -29.67
CA ASP A 48 4.82 6.32 -28.95
C ASP A 48 4.38 6.41 -27.49
N SER A 49 3.07 6.41 -27.22
CA SER A 49 2.52 6.47 -25.87
C SER A 49 2.85 5.21 -25.03
N ILE A 50 2.88 4.03 -25.65
CA ILE A 50 3.31 2.77 -25.03
C ILE A 50 4.80 2.84 -24.69
N ARG A 51 5.63 3.30 -25.63
CA ARG A 51 7.06 3.48 -25.41
C ARG A 51 7.34 4.46 -24.27
N ILE A 52 6.63 5.60 -24.21
CA ILE A 52 6.75 6.56 -23.11
C ILE A 52 6.47 5.89 -21.76
N ILE A 53 5.39 5.13 -21.62
CA ILE A 53 5.07 4.44 -20.36
C ILE A 53 6.15 3.41 -20.00
N HIS A 54 6.67 2.68 -20.98
CA HIS A 54 7.76 1.74 -20.75
C HIS A 54 9.04 2.44 -20.29
N ASP A 55 9.51 3.42 -21.06
CA ASP A 55 10.83 4.04 -20.90
C ASP A 55 10.88 5.04 -19.73
N GLU A 56 9.77 5.69 -19.41
CA GLU A 56 9.74 6.75 -18.40
C GLU A 56 9.23 6.27 -17.04
N TYR A 57 8.43 5.18 -17.01
CA TYR A 57 7.87 4.66 -15.77
C TYR A 57 8.30 3.23 -15.46
N ILE A 58 7.97 2.26 -16.32
CA ILE A 58 8.16 0.84 -15.98
C ILE A 58 9.64 0.46 -15.87
N SER A 59 10.48 0.89 -16.83
CA SER A 59 11.91 0.55 -16.85
C SER A 59 12.74 1.27 -15.79
N LYS A 60 12.28 2.45 -15.34
CA LYS A 60 12.92 3.27 -14.31
C LYS A 60 12.36 3.01 -12.91
N GLY A 61 11.25 2.29 -12.83
CA GLY A 61 10.51 2.05 -11.60
C GLY A 61 11.33 1.29 -10.57
N THR A 62 11.03 1.50 -9.31
CA THR A 62 11.66 0.78 -8.21
C THR A 62 11.17 -0.68 -8.14
N ALA A 63 11.63 -1.42 -7.13
CA ALA A 63 11.09 -2.73 -6.80
C ALA A 63 9.56 -2.71 -6.59
N GLY A 64 8.97 -1.56 -6.23
CA GLY A 64 7.52 -1.37 -6.16
C GLY A 64 6.83 -1.64 -7.50
N VAL A 65 7.21 -0.94 -8.56
CA VAL A 65 6.66 -1.16 -9.91
C VAL A 65 6.91 -2.59 -10.37
N GLY A 66 8.12 -3.12 -10.17
CA GLY A 66 8.44 -4.51 -10.53
C GLY A 66 7.51 -5.53 -9.87
N GLN A 67 7.25 -5.38 -8.56
CA GLN A 67 6.31 -6.20 -7.81
C GLN A 67 4.85 -5.98 -8.27
N PHE A 68 4.50 -4.77 -8.72
CA PHE A 68 3.16 -4.41 -9.18
C PHE A 68 2.91 -4.68 -10.67
N MET A 69 3.70 -5.55 -11.32
CA MET A 69 3.49 -5.94 -12.71
C MET A 69 2.50 -7.10 -12.85
N LYS A 70 2.79 -8.27 -12.25
CA LYS A 70 2.06 -9.51 -12.51
C LYS A 70 0.60 -9.40 -12.03
N GLY A 71 -0.35 -9.52 -12.96
CA GLY A 71 -1.79 -9.43 -12.64
C GLY A 71 -2.25 -8.02 -12.22
N ARG A 72 -1.44 -6.98 -12.49
CA ARG A 72 -1.66 -5.59 -12.07
C ARG A 72 -1.39 -4.64 -13.24
N ILE A 73 -0.22 -4.01 -13.34
CA ILE A 73 0.20 -3.18 -14.49
C ILE A 73 0.38 -4.03 -15.76
N GLN A 74 0.77 -5.29 -15.60
CA GLN A 74 1.03 -6.32 -16.64
C GLN A 74 2.15 -5.97 -17.62
N ASN A 75 2.00 -4.88 -18.38
CA ASN A 75 2.97 -4.34 -19.32
C ASN A 75 2.58 -2.91 -19.72
N ALA A 76 3.47 -2.22 -20.43
CA ALA A 76 3.25 -0.84 -20.86
C ALA A 76 1.99 -0.68 -21.71
N ARG A 77 1.66 -1.64 -22.58
CA ARG A 77 0.47 -1.58 -23.44
C ARG A 77 -0.82 -1.67 -22.63
N TYR A 78 -0.89 -2.55 -21.64
CA TYR A 78 -2.06 -2.66 -20.76
C TYR A 78 -2.28 -1.37 -19.97
N LEU A 79 -1.23 -0.85 -19.34
CA LEU A 79 -1.31 0.42 -18.61
C LEU A 79 -1.69 1.58 -19.53
N GLN A 80 -1.14 1.64 -20.74
CA GLN A 80 -1.48 2.63 -21.77
C GLN A 80 -2.97 2.63 -22.11
N GLN A 81 -3.55 1.44 -22.32
CA GLN A 81 -4.97 1.27 -22.63
C GLN A 81 -5.84 1.73 -21.46
N THR A 82 -5.46 1.37 -20.23
CA THR A 82 -6.16 1.80 -19.02
C THR A 82 -6.13 3.32 -18.85
N ILE A 83 -4.96 3.96 -18.97
CA ILE A 83 -4.83 5.41 -18.89
C ILE A 83 -5.66 6.08 -19.98
N SER A 84 -5.60 5.57 -21.21
CA SER A 84 -6.36 6.11 -22.34
C SER A 84 -7.87 6.06 -22.15
N LYS A 85 -8.37 5.04 -21.44
CA LYS A 85 -9.79 4.86 -21.10
C LYS A 85 -10.25 5.75 -19.94
N HIS A 86 -9.34 6.16 -19.05
CA HIS A 86 -9.67 6.90 -17.83
C HIS A 86 -8.91 8.23 -17.72
N LYS A 87 -8.67 8.92 -18.85
CA LYS A 87 -7.81 10.12 -18.93
C LYS A 87 -8.26 11.24 -17.99
N SER A 88 -9.57 11.49 -17.91
CA SER A 88 -10.10 12.53 -17.03
C SER A 88 -9.85 12.18 -15.57
N TYR A 89 -10.00 10.90 -15.20
CA TYR A 89 -9.70 10.43 -13.85
C TYR A 89 -8.22 10.56 -13.51
N TYR A 90 -7.30 10.09 -14.37
CA TYR A 90 -5.85 10.22 -14.10
C TYR A 90 -5.41 11.68 -14.00
N SER A 91 -5.95 12.56 -14.86
CA SER A 91 -5.68 14.00 -14.76
C SER A 91 -6.18 14.58 -13.43
N TYR A 92 -7.36 14.16 -12.98
CA TYR A 92 -7.91 14.57 -11.69
C TYR A 92 -7.09 14.05 -10.51
N LEU A 93 -6.67 12.78 -10.56
CA LEU A 93 -5.84 12.15 -9.55
C LEU A 93 -4.46 12.83 -9.41
N GLN A 94 -3.84 13.24 -10.52
CA GLN A 94 -2.54 13.95 -10.52
C GLN A 94 -2.54 15.13 -9.55
N HIS A 95 -3.61 15.95 -9.56
CA HIS A 95 -3.75 17.11 -8.68
C HIS A 95 -3.97 16.76 -7.21
N HIS A 96 -4.48 15.57 -6.91
CA HIS A 96 -4.74 15.11 -5.54
C HIS A 96 -3.56 14.35 -4.95
N THR A 97 -2.74 13.72 -5.79
CA THR A 97 -1.63 12.85 -5.38
C THR A 97 -0.66 13.47 -4.36
N PRO A 98 -0.34 14.79 -4.40
CA PRO A 98 0.48 15.43 -3.36
C PRO A 98 -0.04 15.25 -1.92
N LYS A 99 -1.34 15.01 -1.73
CA LYS A 99 -1.93 14.70 -0.42
C LYS A 99 -1.32 13.46 0.25
N LEU A 100 -0.70 12.54 -0.52
CA LEU A 100 -0.04 11.36 0.04
C LEU A 100 1.00 11.75 1.09
N GLN A 101 1.78 12.81 0.85
CA GLN A 101 2.80 13.28 1.78
C GLN A 101 2.19 13.73 3.12
N ALA A 102 0.98 14.28 3.10
CA ALA A 102 0.27 14.68 4.32
C ALA A 102 -0.18 13.49 5.17
N VAL A 103 -0.29 12.29 4.59
CA VAL A 103 -0.69 11.06 5.29
C VAL A 103 0.52 10.34 5.93
N VAL A 104 1.73 10.54 5.44
CA VAL A 104 2.95 9.86 5.94
C VAL A 104 3.18 10.03 7.45
N PRO A 105 3.00 11.22 8.08
CA PRO A 105 3.10 11.34 9.53
C PRO A 105 2.08 10.49 10.29
N ARG A 106 0.88 10.31 9.71
CA ARG A 106 -0.17 9.47 10.28
C ARG A 106 0.18 7.99 10.16
N MET A 107 0.70 7.55 9.02
CA MET A 107 1.23 6.18 8.85
C MET A 107 2.33 5.86 9.87
N ASN A 108 3.26 6.78 10.13
CA ASN A 108 4.28 6.59 11.15
C ASN A 108 3.70 6.37 12.56
N ARG A 109 2.61 7.07 12.91
CA ARG A 109 1.92 6.84 14.19
C ARG A 109 1.25 5.47 14.25
N HIS A 110 0.66 5.03 13.13
CA HIS A 110 0.09 3.70 12.99
C HIS A 110 1.17 2.62 13.13
N TYR A 111 2.31 2.77 12.46
CA TYR A 111 3.43 1.85 12.58
C TYR A 111 3.92 1.72 14.03
N LYS A 112 4.03 2.83 14.76
CA LYS A 112 4.36 2.80 16.20
C LYS A 112 3.33 2.06 17.06
N ARG A 113 2.05 2.04 16.66
CA ARG A 113 1.02 1.25 17.36
C ARG A 113 1.12 -0.22 16.99
N LEU A 114 1.39 -0.54 15.72
CA LEU A 114 1.64 -1.90 15.28
C LEU A 114 2.80 -2.52 16.07
N LEU A 115 3.92 -1.81 16.22
CA LEU A 115 5.05 -2.26 17.03
C LEU A 115 4.74 -2.46 18.52
N LYS A 116 3.66 -1.86 19.05
CA LYS A 116 3.20 -2.18 20.41
C LYS A 116 2.44 -3.49 20.49
N LEU A 117 1.74 -3.86 19.41
CA LEU A 117 1.02 -5.13 19.31
C LEU A 117 1.97 -6.27 18.92
N TYR A 118 2.95 -5.97 18.07
CA TYR A 118 3.94 -6.91 17.55
C TYR A 118 5.35 -6.30 17.67
N PRO A 119 5.99 -6.38 18.85
CA PRO A 119 7.31 -5.78 19.09
C PRO A 119 8.42 -6.28 18.15
N ASP A 120 8.30 -7.52 17.69
CA ASP A 120 9.28 -8.16 16.79
C ASP A 120 8.95 -7.95 15.30
N ALA A 121 7.89 -7.21 14.97
CA ALA A 121 7.52 -6.95 13.58
C ALA A 121 8.56 -6.06 12.89
N TYR A 122 9.08 -6.51 11.75
CA TYR A 122 9.98 -5.74 10.91
C TYR A 122 9.42 -5.58 9.50
N ILE A 123 9.19 -4.33 9.10
CA ILE A 123 8.66 -3.98 7.77
C ILE A 123 9.50 -2.83 7.25
N PRO A 124 10.50 -3.12 6.39
CA PRO A 124 11.49 -2.12 6.04
C PRO A 124 10.89 -1.04 5.13
N LYS A 125 10.09 -1.42 4.13
CA LYS A 125 9.67 -0.53 3.04
C LYS A 125 8.22 -0.75 2.67
N VAL A 126 7.54 0.35 2.35
CA VAL A 126 6.24 0.34 1.67
C VAL A 126 6.34 1.16 0.41
N TYR A 127 6.03 0.54 -0.72
CA TYR A 127 6.11 1.19 -2.03
C TYR A 127 4.75 1.74 -2.44
N PHE A 128 4.75 2.90 -3.07
CA PHE A 128 3.58 3.54 -3.65
C PHE A 128 3.78 3.71 -5.13
N VAL A 129 2.86 3.17 -5.91
CA VAL A 129 2.92 3.16 -7.38
C VAL A 129 1.60 3.67 -7.94
N ILE A 130 1.61 4.12 -9.19
CA ILE A 130 0.40 4.38 -9.95
C ILE A 130 0.14 3.19 -10.88
N GLY A 131 -0.93 2.46 -10.60
CA GLY A 131 -1.30 1.21 -11.25
C GLY A 131 -2.29 1.36 -12.39
N ALA A 132 -3.09 0.30 -12.60
CA ALA A 132 -4.02 0.16 -13.72
C ALA A 132 -5.48 0.03 -13.26
N LEU A 133 -5.85 0.73 -12.19
CA LEU A 133 -7.20 0.78 -11.60
C LEU A 133 -7.78 -0.59 -11.27
N ASN A 134 -6.95 -1.50 -10.77
CA ASN A 134 -7.37 -2.88 -10.51
C ASN A 134 -6.93 -3.45 -9.14
N SER A 135 -6.19 -2.69 -8.34
CA SER A 135 -5.69 -3.15 -7.03
C SER A 135 -5.23 -1.98 -6.17
N ALA A 136 -5.77 -1.89 -4.95
CA ALA A 136 -5.37 -0.86 -4.00
C ALA A 136 -4.08 -1.21 -3.26
N GLY A 137 -3.80 -2.50 -3.11
CA GLY A 137 -2.61 -3.03 -2.46
C GLY A 137 -2.31 -4.44 -2.94
N THR A 138 -1.05 -4.82 -2.85
CA THR A 138 -0.60 -6.21 -3.01
C THR A 138 0.69 -6.44 -2.27
N ILE A 139 1.04 -7.72 -2.13
CA ILE A 139 2.19 -8.17 -1.39
C ILE A 139 2.90 -9.26 -2.16
N HIS A 140 4.20 -9.05 -2.39
CA HIS A 140 5.09 -10.09 -2.88
C HIS A 140 6.27 -10.29 -1.95
N GLN A 141 7.14 -9.29 -1.83
CA GLN A 141 8.19 -9.23 -0.82
C GLN A 141 7.87 -8.12 0.17
N ASP A 142 7.53 -6.94 -0.36
CA ASP A 142 7.11 -5.77 0.39
C ASP A 142 5.63 -5.45 0.10
N PRO A 143 4.97 -4.68 0.99
CA PRO A 143 3.70 -4.03 0.65
C PRO A 143 3.88 -3.04 -0.51
N VAL A 144 3.03 -3.14 -1.52
CA VAL A 144 2.97 -2.21 -2.65
C VAL A 144 1.54 -1.71 -2.83
N ILE A 145 1.39 -0.38 -2.81
CA ILE A 145 0.09 0.29 -2.77
C ILE A 145 -0.17 1.00 -4.10
N GLY A 146 -1.31 0.69 -4.72
CA GLY A 146 -1.79 1.33 -5.94
C GLY A 146 -2.51 2.64 -5.62
N VAL A 147 -1.79 3.76 -5.74
CA VAL A 147 -2.30 5.12 -5.46
C VAL A 147 -3.42 5.51 -6.43
N ASP A 148 -3.47 4.90 -7.61
CA ASP A 148 -4.55 5.01 -8.59
C ASP A 148 -5.92 4.62 -8.03
N MET A 149 -5.98 3.84 -6.95
CA MET A 149 -7.24 3.49 -6.30
C MET A 149 -7.76 4.57 -5.32
N PHE A 150 -7.04 5.68 -5.17
CA PHE A 150 -7.26 6.68 -4.10
C PHE A 150 -7.59 8.10 -4.58
N GLY A 151 -8.22 8.28 -5.75
CA GLY A 151 -8.61 9.59 -6.29
C GLY A 151 -10.09 9.98 -6.16
N PHE A 152 -10.86 9.41 -5.23
CA PHE A 152 -12.33 9.60 -5.18
C PHE A 152 -12.79 10.65 -4.16
N TYR A 153 -13.38 11.73 -4.69
CA TYR A 153 -13.88 12.92 -4.01
C TYR A 153 -15.21 13.35 -4.66
N PRO A 154 -15.97 14.30 -4.08
CA PRO A 154 -17.26 14.74 -4.63
C PRO A 154 -17.19 15.17 -6.10
N GLU A 155 -16.10 15.84 -6.50
CA GLU A 155 -15.88 16.41 -7.84
C GLU A 155 -15.15 15.44 -8.80
N THR A 156 -14.88 14.20 -8.39
CA THR A 156 -14.21 13.24 -9.27
C THR A 156 -14.99 13.03 -10.57
N PRO A 157 -14.35 13.04 -11.76
CA PRO A 157 -14.98 12.67 -13.01
C PRO A 157 -15.45 11.22 -12.99
N LYS A 158 -16.76 10.98 -13.17
CA LYS A 158 -17.39 9.65 -13.04
C LYS A 158 -17.71 8.99 -14.38
N ASN A 159 -17.70 9.75 -15.48
CA ASN A 159 -18.11 9.31 -16.81
C ASN A 159 -17.24 8.16 -17.37
N GLU A 160 -15.97 8.09 -16.95
CA GLU A 160 -15.04 7.02 -17.35
C GLU A 160 -14.99 5.85 -16.36
N LEU A 161 -15.64 5.97 -15.20
CA LEU A 161 -15.53 5.00 -14.10
C LEU A 161 -16.66 3.96 -14.16
N SER A 162 -16.29 2.69 -14.05
CA SER A 162 -17.26 1.59 -13.95
C SER A 162 -17.99 1.61 -12.59
N PRO A 163 -19.16 0.95 -12.48
CA PRO A 163 -19.85 0.79 -11.19
C PRO A 163 -18.95 0.18 -10.10
N TRP A 164 -18.09 -0.76 -10.49
CA TRP A 164 -17.12 -1.34 -9.57
C TRP A 164 -16.09 -0.30 -9.11
N LEU A 165 -15.52 0.51 -10.00
CA LEU A 165 -14.59 1.58 -9.61
C LEU A 165 -15.27 2.58 -8.66
N LEU A 166 -16.51 2.97 -8.95
CA LEU A 166 -17.27 3.88 -8.07
C LEU A 166 -17.51 3.30 -6.67
N SER A 167 -17.54 1.97 -6.51
CA SER A 167 -17.75 1.34 -5.20
C SER A 167 -16.46 1.12 -4.42
N VAL A 168 -15.31 0.99 -5.08
CA VAL A 168 -14.03 0.66 -4.43
C VAL A 168 -13.06 1.83 -4.28
N LEU A 169 -13.13 2.85 -5.14
CA LEU A 169 -12.22 3.99 -5.04
C LEU A 169 -12.46 4.76 -3.73
N ARG A 170 -11.38 5.32 -3.17
CA ARG A 170 -11.39 6.07 -1.91
C ARG A 170 -10.65 7.40 -2.06
N PRO A 171 -10.75 8.33 -1.10
CA PRO A 171 -9.87 9.50 -1.05
C PRO A 171 -8.46 9.11 -0.58
N ILE A 172 -7.43 9.90 -0.93
CA ILE A 172 -6.03 9.64 -0.53
C ILE A 172 -5.87 9.60 0.99
N GLU A 173 -6.68 10.36 1.71
CA GLU A 173 -6.71 10.39 3.16
C GLU A 173 -7.18 9.06 3.78
N GLN A 174 -7.46 8.00 3.01
CA GLN A 174 -7.72 6.65 3.52
C GLN A 174 -6.65 5.63 3.10
N ILE A 175 -5.61 6.04 2.37
CA ILE A 175 -4.60 5.13 1.81
C ILE A 175 -3.80 4.39 2.90
N ASP A 176 -3.63 5.00 4.06
CA ASP A 176 -2.98 4.36 5.20
C ASP A 176 -3.77 3.17 5.75
N ILE A 177 -5.09 3.13 5.59
CA ILE A 177 -5.88 1.96 6.03
C ILE A 177 -5.43 0.72 5.24
N VAL A 178 -5.28 0.85 3.91
CA VAL A 178 -4.80 -0.25 3.06
C VAL A 178 -3.33 -0.57 3.33
N VAL A 179 -2.48 0.44 3.54
CA VAL A 179 -1.08 0.22 3.94
C VAL A 179 -1.00 -0.74 5.14
N PHE A 180 -1.81 -0.51 6.18
CA PHE A 180 -1.76 -1.35 7.37
C PHE A 180 -2.44 -2.71 7.20
N HIS A 181 -3.47 -2.83 6.35
CA HIS A 181 -4.02 -4.12 5.95
C HIS A 181 -2.94 -4.97 5.26
N GLU A 182 -2.25 -4.44 4.25
CA GLU A 182 -1.21 -5.17 3.54
C GLU A 182 0.00 -5.50 4.44
N ILE A 183 0.33 -4.61 5.37
CA ILE A 183 1.36 -4.87 6.38
C ILE A 183 1.02 -6.10 7.23
N VAL A 184 -0.24 -6.28 7.63
CA VAL A 184 -0.63 -7.45 8.44
C VAL A 184 -0.46 -8.74 7.65
N HIS A 185 -0.78 -8.73 6.36
CA HIS A 185 -0.51 -9.87 5.49
C HIS A 185 1.00 -10.22 5.38
N ILE A 186 1.92 -9.23 5.50
CA ILE A 186 3.35 -9.54 5.66
C ILE A 186 3.61 -10.30 6.96
N LEU A 187 2.99 -9.89 8.06
CA LEU A 187 3.14 -10.56 9.36
C LEU A 187 2.50 -11.96 9.38
N GLN A 188 1.53 -12.21 8.52
CA GLN A 188 0.91 -13.52 8.33
C GLN A 188 1.78 -14.48 7.49
N LYS A 189 2.81 -13.98 6.79
CA LYS A 189 3.73 -14.85 6.04
C LYS A 189 4.58 -15.67 7.02
N GLY A 190 4.53 -16.98 6.89
CA GLY A 190 5.22 -17.93 7.78
C GLY A 190 4.45 -19.22 8.00
N TYR A 191 3.17 -19.25 7.65
CA TYR A 191 2.39 -20.49 7.63
C TYR A 191 2.65 -21.27 6.32
N PRO A 192 2.75 -22.61 6.38
CA PRO A 192 2.92 -23.44 5.19
C PRO A 192 1.84 -23.14 4.14
N GLU A 193 2.20 -23.21 2.86
CA GLU A 193 1.23 -23.19 1.77
C GLU A 193 0.29 -24.40 1.91
N GLN A 194 -0.88 -24.16 2.51
CA GLN A 194 -2.01 -25.07 2.52
C GLN A 194 -2.98 -24.69 1.40
N GLU A 195 -3.80 -25.64 0.95
CA GLU A 195 -4.89 -25.39 0.02
C GLU A 195 -5.73 -24.17 0.44
N GLU A 196 -6.08 -23.33 -0.53
CA GLU A 196 -6.90 -22.14 -0.29
C GLU A 196 -8.35 -22.57 -0.09
N THR A 197 -8.81 -22.61 1.16
CA THR A 197 -10.22 -22.81 1.50
C THR A 197 -10.90 -21.46 1.77
N LEU A 198 -12.23 -21.40 1.64
CA LEU A 198 -12.98 -20.19 2.00
C LEU A 198 -12.73 -19.79 3.45
N LEU A 199 -12.70 -20.74 4.39
CA LEU A 199 -12.42 -20.47 5.80
C LEU A 199 -11.04 -19.84 6.01
N LYS A 200 -9.99 -20.42 5.39
CA LYS A 200 -8.63 -19.87 5.45
C LYS A 200 -8.60 -18.44 4.91
N LYS A 201 -9.25 -18.19 3.78
CA LYS A 201 -9.32 -16.86 3.17
C LYS A 201 -10.04 -15.86 4.07
N SER A 202 -11.20 -16.24 4.61
CA SER A 202 -11.97 -15.41 5.54
C SER A 202 -11.16 -15.04 6.80
N ILE A 203 -10.42 -16.00 7.37
CA ILE A 203 -9.53 -15.73 8.52
C ILE A 203 -8.37 -14.82 8.12
N THR A 204 -7.74 -15.07 6.96
CA THR A 204 -6.58 -14.31 6.48
C THR A 204 -6.93 -12.85 6.25
N GLU A 205 -7.97 -12.58 5.46
CA GLU A 205 -8.49 -11.24 5.14
C GLU A 205 -9.10 -10.57 6.38
N GLY A 206 -9.91 -11.30 7.14
CA GLY A 206 -10.57 -10.78 8.34
C GLY A 206 -9.57 -10.39 9.44
N ALA A 207 -8.50 -11.16 9.63
CA ALA A 207 -7.43 -10.81 10.56
C ALA A 207 -6.63 -9.58 10.08
N ALA A 208 -6.40 -9.45 8.77
CA ALA A 208 -5.75 -8.26 8.19
C ALA A 208 -6.59 -7.00 8.42
N ASP A 209 -7.91 -7.07 8.17
CA ASP A 209 -8.85 -5.98 8.46
C ASP A 209 -8.91 -5.66 9.96
N PHE A 210 -9.01 -6.67 10.83
CA PHE A 210 -9.12 -6.47 12.27
C PHE A 210 -7.88 -5.81 12.87
N ILE A 211 -6.69 -6.35 12.59
CA ILE A 211 -5.44 -5.77 13.12
C ILE A 211 -5.17 -4.41 12.48
N GLY A 212 -5.44 -4.26 11.18
CA GLY A 212 -5.39 -2.99 10.47
C GLY A 212 -6.28 -1.94 11.15
N GLU A 213 -7.50 -2.30 11.53
CA GLU A 213 -8.44 -1.44 12.24
C GLU A 213 -7.96 -1.08 13.65
N LEU A 214 -7.41 -2.01 14.42
CA LEU A 214 -6.85 -1.71 15.75
C LEU A 214 -5.75 -0.63 15.68
N VAL A 215 -4.91 -0.71 14.65
CA VAL A 215 -3.77 0.19 14.45
C VAL A 215 -4.20 1.54 13.88
N THR A 216 -5.08 1.52 12.88
CA THR A 216 -5.54 2.71 12.14
C THR A 216 -6.68 3.44 12.85
N ARG A 217 -7.46 2.72 13.66
CA ARG A 217 -8.76 3.13 14.22
C ARG A 217 -9.78 3.47 13.14
N SER A 218 -9.70 2.78 12.01
CA SER A 218 -10.55 3.01 10.83
C SER A 218 -10.66 1.72 10.02
N ASN A 219 -11.70 1.63 9.19
CA ASN A 219 -11.97 0.47 8.37
C ASN A 219 -12.39 0.92 6.95
N ILE A 220 -11.84 0.31 5.91
CA ILE A 220 -12.11 0.65 4.49
C ILE A 220 -13.36 -0.05 3.92
N ASN A 221 -13.79 -1.12 4.59
CA ASN A 221 -14.85 -2.05 4.21
C ASN A 221 -16.13 -1.84 5.04
N LYS A 222 -16.46 -0.59 5.39
CA LYS A 222 -17.69 -0.26 6.15
C LYS A 222 -18.97 -0.87 5.55
N HIS A 223 -19.02 -1.02 4.23
CA HIS A 223 -20.14 -1.63 3.53
C HIS A 223 -20.30 -3.14 3.84
N ILE A 224 -19.19 -3.87 4.05
CA ILE A 224 -19.20 -5.27 4.46
C ILE A 224 -19.75 -5.38 5.88
N HIS A 225 -19.29 -4.52 6.80
CA HIS A 225 -19.83 -4.45 8.17
C HIS A 225 -21.33 -4.16 8.19
N ALA A 226 -21.82 -3.25 7.34
CA ALA A 226 -23.24 -2.96 7.23
C ALA A 226 -24.07 -4.18 6.78
N TYR A 227 -23.49 -5.08 5.98
CA TYR A 227 -24.12 -6.33 5.58
C TYR A 227 -24.02 -7.41 6.66
N ALA A 228 -22.83 -7.61 7.24
CA ALA A 228 -22.50 -8.74 8.11
C ALA A 228 -22.95 -8.54 9.56
N ASN A 229 -22.79 -7.34 10.14
CA ASN A 229 -23.08 -7.13 11.57
C ASN A 229 -24.54 -7.42 11.96
N PRO A 230 -25.56 -7.07 11.16
CA PRO A 230 -26.94 -7.45 11.46
C PRO A 230 -27.19 -8.98 11.40
N ARG A 231 -26.27 -9.73 10.80
CA ARG A 231 -26.35 -11.18 10.54
C ARG A 231 -25.32 -11.97 11.35
N GLU A 232 -24.67 -11.36 12.33
CA GLU A 232 -23.57 -11.98 13.09
C GLU A 232 -23.95 -13.33 13.72
N ARG A 233 -25.22 -13.54 14.10
CA ARG A 233 -25.68 -14.81 14.68
C ARG A 233 -25.94 -15.92 13.65
N GLU A 234 -26.03 -15.55 12.37
CA GLU A 234 -26.38 -16.44 11.25
C GLU A 234 -25.15 -16.83 10.41
N LEU A 235 -24.04 -16.11 10.58
CA LEU A 235 -22.74 -16.29 9.90
C LEU A 235 -21.75 -16.97 10.84
#